data_AF-A8UN21-F1
#
_entry.id   AF-A8UN21-F1
#
_cell.length_a   1.000
_cell.length_b   1.000
_cell.length_c   1.000
_cell.angle_alpha   90.00
_cell.angle_beta   90.00
_cell.angle_gamma   90.00
#
_symmetry.space_group_name_H-M   'P 1'
#
loop_
_entity.id
_entity.type
_entity.pdbx_description
1 polymer ?
#
loop_
_entity_poly.entity_id
_entity_poly.type
_entity_poly.pdbx_seq_one_letter_code
_entity_poly.pdbx_strand_id
1 'polypeptide(L)'
;MGRKEAILNKIQILITNHFDTPEKAFAYFDKNGDGKLKKKEIVKLLKQAEISGFIRGIVASKLVEGYDKDGDGFINWEEFKFAIDEISDESK
;
A
#
# COMPACT_ATOMS: atom_id res chain seq x y z
N MET A 1 17.09 0.29 -9.59
CA MET A 1 16.46 1.04 -8.49
C MET A 1 15.28 1.78 -9.08
N GLY A 2 14.16 1.08 -9.23
CA GLY A 2 13.25 1.29 -10.35
C GLY A 2 11.82 0.85 -10.07
N ARG A 3 10.86 1.70 -10.44
CA ARG A 3 9.39 1.55 -10.42
C ARG A 3 8.76 1.23 -9.05
N LYS A 4 9.29 0.29 -8.24
CA LYS A 4 8.78 -0.07 -6.90
C LYS A 4 8.84 1.13 -5.95
N GLU A 5 10.02 1.74 -5.77
CA GLU A 5 10.20 2.96 -4.96
C GLU A 5 9.24 4.08 -5.37
N ALA A 6 9.10 4.35 -6.68
CA ALA A 6 8.22 5.43 -7.14
C ALA A 6 6.74 5.18 -6.80
N ILE A 7 6.31 3.92 -6.81
CA ILE A 7 4.96 3.53 -6.38
C ILE A 7 4.82 3.74 -4.88
N LEU A 8 5.78 3.22 -4.12
CA LEU A 8 5.78 3.27 -2.66
C LEU A 8 5.82 4.72 -2.13
N ASN A 9 6.65 5.57 -2.73
CA ASN A 9 6.71 6.99 -2.44
C ASN A 9 5.37 7.70 -2.73
N LYS A 10 4.71 7.40 -3.86
CA LYS A 10 3.35 7.92 -4.13
C LYS A 10 2.32 7.49 -3.09
N ILE A 11 2.41 6.26 -2.58
CA ILE A 11 1.54 5.77 -1.49
C ILE A 11 1.86 6.51 -0.20
N GLN A 12 3.13 6.68 0.15
CA GLN A 12 3.56 7.42 1.33
C GLN A 12 3.07 8.87 1.28
N ILE A 13 3.24 9.57 0.15
CA ILE A 13 2.73 10.93 -0.07
C ILE A 13 1.21 10.97 0.06
N LEU A 14 0.50 10.00 -0.53
CA LEU A 14 -0.96 9.91 -0.38
C LEU A 14 -1.35 9.79 1.10
N ILE A 15 -0.66 8.92 1.84
CA ILE A 15 -0.92 8.70 3.27
C ILE A 15 -0.64 9.99 4.02
N THR A 16 0.54 10.58 3.93
CA THR A 16 0.91 11.79 4.68
C THR A 16 0.14 13.05 4.26
N ASN A 17 -0.34 13.12 3.02
CA ASN A 17 -1.10 14.27 2.52
C ASN A 17 -2.60 14.18 2.83
N HIS A 18 -3.18 12.97 2.89
CA HIS A 18 -4.62 12.77 3.14
C HIS A 18 -4.94 12.26 4.55
N PHE A 19 -3.96 11.70 5.26
CA PHE A 19 -4.14 11.06 6.56
C PHE A 19 -3.00 11.43 7.51
N ASP A 20 -3.31 11.64 8.79
CA ASP A 20 -2.27 11.93 9.78
C ASP A 20 -1.40 10.71 10.10
N THR A 21 -1.98 9.50 10.01
CA THR A 21 -1.33 8.25 10.39
C THR A 21 -1.60 7.13 9.38
N PRO A 22 -0.67 6.16 9.23
CA PRO A 22 -0.89 4.99 8.39
C PRO A 22 -2.10 4.16 8.85
N GLU A 23 -2.42 4.14 10.15
CA GLU A 23 -3.64 3.49 10.68
C GLU A 23 -4.91 4.08 10.08
N LYS A 24 -5.02 5.41 10.04
CA LYS A 24 -6.19 6.08 9.47
C LYS A 24 -6.32 5.80 7.98
N ALA A 25 -5.20 5.81 7.25
CA ALA A 25 -5.20 5.46 5.83
C ALA A 25 -5.66 4.01 5.65
N PHE A 26 -5.08 3.07 6.39
CA PHE A 26 -5.42 1.65 6.32
C PHE A 26 -6.92 1.42 6.60
N ALA A 27 -7.44 1.96 7.71
CA ALA A 27 -8.86 1.85 8.07
C ALA A 27 -9.80 2.50 7.04
N TYR A 28 -9.35 3.55 6.34
CA TYR A 28 -10.12 4.17 5.26
C TYR A 28 -10.18 3.28 4.00
N PHE A 29 -9.09 2.58 3.69
CA PHE A 29 -9.00 1.69 2.53
C PHE A 29 -9.63 0.33 2.77
N ASP A 30 -9.56 -0.19 4.01
CA ASP A 30 -10.25 -1.40 4.47
C ASP A 30 -11.75 -1.13 4.56
N LYS A 31 -12.42 -1.34 3.43
CA LYS A 31 -13.85 -1.07 3.26
C LYS A 31 -14.70 -2.07 4.03
N ASN A 32 -14.19 -3.27 4.24
CA ASN A 32 -14.93 -4.35 4.87
C ASN A 32 -14.58 -4.55 6.35
N GLY A 33 -13.59 -3.81 6.87
CA GLY A 33 -13.24 -3.79 8.29
C GLY A 33 -12.72 -5.14 8.79
N ASP A 34 -12.09 -5.96 7.93
CA ASP A 34 -11.51 -7.24 8.36
C ASP A 34 -10.07 -7.10 8.85
N GLY A 35 -9.53 -5.88 8.86
CA GLY A 35 -8.15 -5.60 9.26
C GLY A 35 -7.14 -6.01 8.18
N LYS A 36 -7.59 -6.21 6.93
CA LYS A 36 -6.76 -6.66 5.81
C LYS A 36 -7.14 -5.96 4.52
N LEU A 37 -6.15 -5.49 3.76
CA LEU A 37 -6.37 -4.92 2.44
C LEU A 37 -6.34 -6.00 1.38
N LYS A 38 -7.48 -6.19 0.72
CA LYS A 38 -7.58 -7.06 -0.45
C LYS A 38 -6.95 -6.42 -1.67
N LYS A 39 -6.54 -7.24 -2.64
CA LYS A 39 -6.04 -6.76 -3.95
C LYS A 39 -6.93 -5.68 -4.58
N LYS A 40 -8.26 -5.80 -4.46
CA LYS A 40 -9.22 -4.79 -4.96
C LYS A 40 -9.11 -3.45 -4.23
N GLU A 41 -8.81 -3.46 -2.94
CA GLU A 41 -8.66 -2.26 -2.10
C GLU A 41 -7.29 -1.62 -2.32
N ILE A 42 -6.24 -2.42 -2.46
CA ILE A 42 -4.91 -1.95 -2.87
C ILE A 42 -4.99 -1.27 -4.25
N VAL A 43 -5.75 -1.83 -5.20
CA VAL A 43 -5.98 -1.17 -6.50
C VAL A 43 -6.68 0.19 -6.35
N LYS A 44 -7.58 0.36 -5.38
CA LYS A 44 -8.21 1.67 -5.09
C LYS A 44 -7.21 2.64 -4.46
N LEU A 45 -6.39 2.17 -3.53
CA LEU A 45 -5.31 2.96 -2.94
C LEU A 45 -4.35 3.46 -4.02
N LEU A 46 -3.88 2.58 -4.89
CA LEU A 46 -3.04 2.94 -6.03
C LEU A 46 -3.72 3.91 -6.99
N LYS A 47 -5.06 3.85 -7.11
CA LYS A 47 -5.83 4.80 -7.92
C LYS A 47 -5.77 6.19 -7.31
N GLN A 48 -5.89 6.29 -5.99
CA GLN A 48 -5.78 7.57 -5.27
C GLN A 48 -4.34 8.10 -5.28
N ALA A 49 -3.34 7.21 -5.25
CA ALA A 49 -1.93 7.57 -5.41
C ALA A 49 -1.54 7.97 -6.86
N GLU A 50 -2.54 8.20 -7.73
CA GLU A 50 -2.36 8.59 -9.13
C GLU A 50 -1.47 7.63 -9.92
N ILE A 51 -1.55 6.33 -9.63
CA ILE A 51 -0.89 5.28 -10.42
C ILE A 51 -1.73 4.99 -11.66
N SER A 52 -1.07 4.89 -12.81
CA SER A 52 -1.72 4.56 -14.09
C SER A 52 -2.54 3.27 -13.98
N GLY A 53 -3.78 3.33 -14.48
CA GLY A 53 -4.73 2.20 -14.44
C GLY A 53 -4.20 0.95 -15.14
N PHE A 54 -3.36 1.13 -16.16
CA PHE A 54 -2.77 0.05 -16.94
C PHE A 54 -1.85 -0.86 -16.12
N ILE A 55 -1.07 -0.28 -15.20
CA ILE A 55 -0.13 -1.04 -14.37
C ILE A 55 -0.69 -1.38 -12.99
N ARG A 56 -1.82 -0.78 -12.60
CA ARG A 56 -2.35 -0.82 -11.23
C ARG A 56 -2.60 -2.24 -10.71
N GLY A 57 -3.12 -3.13 -11.58
CA GLY A 57 -3.34 -4.53 -11.22
C GLY A 57 -2.05 -5.33 -11.03
N ILE A 58 -1.03 -5.06 -11.87
CA ILE A 58 0.29 -5.69 -11.76
C ILE A 58 1.00 -5.19 -10.50
N VAL A 59 0.95 -3.88 -10.27
CA VAL A 59 1.54 -3.24 -9.08
C VAL A 59 0.89 -3.75 -7.81
N ALA A 60 -0.43 -3.84 -7.76
CA ALA A 60 -1.13 -4.41 -6.61
C ALA A 60 -0.67 -5.84 -6.33
N SER A 61 -0.56 -6.69 -7.36
CA SER A 61 -0.04 -8.06 -7.18
C SER A 61 1.39 -8.05 -6.65
N LYS A 62 2.29 -7.24 -7.23
CA LYS A 62 3.68 -7.15 -6.79
C LYS A 62 3.85 -6.60 -5.38
N LEU A 63 2.96 -5.71 -4.96
CA LEU A 63 2.96 -5.20 -3.58
C LEU A 63 2.52 -6.30 -2.62
N VAL A 64 1.42 -7.00 -2.92
CA VAL A 64 0.98 -8.15 -2.13
C VAL A 64 2.12 -9.17 -2.07
N GLU A 65 2.61 -9.68 -3.20
CA GLU A 65 3.69 -10.68 -3.24
C GLU A 65 5.00 -10.25 -2.54
N GLY A 66 5.24 -8.95 -2.38
CA GLY A 66 6.44 -8.43 -1.72
C GLY A 66 6.30 -8.22 -0.22
N TYR A 67 5.08 -8.06 0.29
CA TYR A 67 4.80 -7.69 1.69
C TYR A 67 3.90 -8.67 2.42
N ASP A 68 3.16 -9.51 1.70
CA ASP A 68 2.39 -10.65 2.20
C ASP A 68 3.37 -11.72 2.73
N LYS A 69 3.61 -11.68 4.04
CA LYS A 69 4.49 -12.59 4.76
C LYS A 69 3.74 -13.84 5.21
N ASP A 70 2.44 -13.72 5.46
CA ASP A 70 1.62 -14.84 5.92
C ASP A 70 1.05 -15.71 4.77
N GLY A 71 1.10 -15.20 3.54
CA GLY A 71 0.76 -15.92 2.31
C GLY A 71 -0.74 -16.04 2.07
N ASP A 72 -1.56 -15.20 2.71
CA ASP A 72 -3.02 -15.22 2.55
C ASP A 72 -3.50 -14.45 1.31
N GLY A 73 -2.60 -13.79 0.58
CA GLY A 73 -2.90 -12.98 -0.60
C GLY A 73 -3.50 -11.61 -0.25
N PHE A 74 -3.40 -11.20 1.01
CA PHE A 74 -3.87 -9.92 1.53
C PHE A 74 -2.71 -9.17 2.20
N ILE A 75 -2.93 -7.90 2.51
CA ILE A 75 -1.98 -7.10 3.29
C ILE A 75 -2.65 -6.78 4.62
N ASN A 76 -2.19 -7.41 5.69
CA ASN A 76 -2.67 -7.11 7.02
C ASN A 76 -2.05 -5.78 7.55
N TRP A 77 -2.54 -5.32 8.70
CA TRP A 77 -2.06 -4.08 9.31
C TRP A 77 -0.54 -4.07 9.58
N GLU A 78 0.02 -5.19 10.07
CA GLU A 78 1.45 -5.29 10.39
C GLU A 78 2.32 -5.23 9.13
N GLU A 79 1.90 -5.91 8.07
CA GLU A 79 2.57 -5.91 6.76
C GLU A 79 2.49 -4.54 6.10
N PHE A 80 1.34 -3.87 6.19
CA PHE A 80 1.18 -2.50 5.70
C PHE A 80 2.11 -1.55 6.44
N LYS A 81 2.13 -1.61 7.78
CA LYS A 81 3.03 -0.79 8.60
C LYS A 81 4.49 -1.05 8.24
N PHE A 82 4.88 -2.31 8.08
CA PHE A 82 6.23 -2.67 7.65
C PHE A 82 6.59 -2.07 6.29
N ALA A 83 5.67 -2.12 5.32
CA ALA A 83 5.87 -1.50 4.01
C ALA A 83 6.08 0.01 4.10
N ILE A 84 5.34 0.71 4.97
CA ILE A 84 5.48 2.17 5.17
C ILE A 84 6.78 2.52 5.91
N ASP A 85 7.13 1.73 6.93
CA ASP A 85 8.33 1.92 7.75
C ASP A 85 9.60 1.71 6.93
N GLU A 86 9.64 0.67 6.09
CA GLU A 86 10.75 0.37 5.16
C GLU A 86 11.05 1.56 4.24
N ILE A 87 10.02 2.24 3.74
CA ILE A 87 10.19 3.43 2.87
C ILE A 87 10.71 4.62 3.67
N SER A 88 10.28 4.75 4.93
CA SER A 88 10.69 5.87 5.78
C SER A 88 12.15 5.76 6.23
N ASP A 89 12.70 4.54 6.36
CA ASP A 89 14.11 4.34 6.72
C ASP A 89 15.04 4.42 5.51
N GLU A 90 14.57 4.09 4.30
CA GLU A 90 15.33 4.25 3.04
C GLU A 90 15.59 5.72 2.64
N SER A 91 14.97 6.69 3.33
CA SER A 91 15.17 8.13 3.12
C SER A 91 16.27 8.77 4.00
N LYS A 92 17.06 7.95 4.73
CA LYS A 92 18.23 8.41 5.50
C LYS A 92 19.55 8.33 4.74
#